data_AF-A0A841XTG9-F1
#
_entry.id   AF-A0A841XTG9-F1
#
_cell.length_a   1.000
_cell.length_b   1.000
_cell.length_c   1.000
_cell.angle_alpha   90.00
_cell.angle_beta   90.00
_cell.angle_gamma   90.00
#
_symmetry.space_group_name_H-M   'P 1'
#
loop_
_entity.id
_entity.type
_entity.pdbx_description
1 polymer ?
#
loop_
_entity_poly.entity_id
_entity_poly.type
_entity_poly.pdbx_seq_one_letter_code
_entity_poly.pdbx_strand_id
1 'polypeptide(L)'
;MGTVNSKVVQHVDEATSVAENIVDVPKLTPEDIPTAKSGKFNDFFNSLSVDELDGIWKDKALRKKIERQLRAPGGLHEWHLVSRAPQFKFWDNTAEQIKDLRTAISDVKFVNPKGVHGGLGSTKAHNELLAIIDSSGDYGTFVRRLNNWAHYRLEGGTSALPEGLRIS
;
A
#
# COMPACT_ATOMS: atom_id res chain seq x y z
N MET A 1 52.53 -8.34 -58.25
CA MET A 1 51.84 -9.65 -58.24
C MET A 1 51.93 -10.19 -56.82
N GLY A 2 50.80 -10.52 -56.20
CA GLY A 2 50.74 -11.09 -54.85
C GLY A 2 49.57 -10.54 -54.03
N THR A 3 48.38 -11.04 -54.30
CA THR A 3 47.13 -10.75 -53.58
C THR A 3 47.18 -11.35 -52.17
N VAL A 4 46.73 -10.62 -51.14
CA VAL A 4 46.37 -11.19 -49.83
C VAL A 4 45.00 -10.69 -49.37
N ASN A 5 44.21 -11.67 -48.97
CA ASN A 5 42.78 -11.64 -48.67
C ASN A 5 42.42 -10.90 -47.37
N SER A 6 41.23 -10.30 -47.40
CA SER A 6 40.46 -9.79 -46.27
C SER A 6 40.33 -10.75 -45.10
N LYS A 7 40.47 -10.21 -43.88
CA LYS A 7 39.80 -10.73 -42.68
C LYS A 7 38.97 -9.61 -42.06
N VAL A 8 37.67 -9.87 -42.01
CA VAL A 8 36.63 -9.11 -41.32
C VAL A 8 36.94 -9.10 -39.82
N VAL A 9 37.03 -7.91 -39.22
CA VAL A 9 37.08 -7.74 -37.77
C VAL A 9 35.63 -7.56 -37.30
N GLN A 10 35.04 -8.62 -36.74
CA GLN A 10 33.84 -8.48 -35.92
C GLN A 10 34.25 -7.88 -34.56
N HIS A 11 33.71 -6.70 -34.27
CA HIS A 11 33.72 -6.12 -32.94
C HIS A 11 32.85 -7.01 -32.02
N VAL A 12 33.45 -7.49 -30.94
CA VAL A 12 32.75 -8.07 -29.80
C VAL A 12 32.36 -6.94 -28.87
N ASP A 13 31.08 -6.54 -28.89
CA ASP A 13 30.50 -5.77 -27.79
C ASP A 13 29.97 -6.76 -26.75
N GLU A 14 30.70 -6.92 -25.66
CA GLU A 14 30.24 -7.59 -24.43
C GLU A 14 29.12 -6.75 -23.81
N ALA A 15 27.87 -7.02 -24.21
CA ALA A 15 26.71 -6.65 -23.42
C ALA A 15 26.66 -7.55 -22.19
N THR A 16 27.27 -7.08 -21.10
CA THR A 16 27.12 -7.67 -19.76
C THR A 16 25.64 -7.64 -19.39
N SER A 17 24.95 -8.78 -19.46
CA SER A 17 23.57 -8.90 -19.01
C SER A 17 23.56 -8.83 -17.49
N VAL A 18 23.16 -7.69 -16.95
CA VAL A 18 22.75 -7.55 -15.56
C VAL A 18 21.50 -8.41 -15.42
N ALA A 19 21.67 -9.64 -14.92
CA ALA A 19 20.56 -10.51 -14.59
C ALA A 19 19.77 -9.80 -13.48
N GLU A 20 18.66 -9.19 -13.86
CA GLU A 20 17.63 -8.79 -12.92
C GLU A 20 17.30 -10.02 -12.08
N ASN A 21 17.51 -9.95 -10.77
CA ASN A 21 16.91 -10.88 -9.83
C ASN A 21 15.39 -10.66 -9.91
N ILE A 22 14.77 -11.24 -10.92
CA ILE A 22 13.33 -11.38 -11.01
C ILE A 22 13.00 -12.35 -9.89
N VAL A 23 12.57 -11.81 -8.75
CA VAL A 23 11.84 -12.58 -7.75
C VAL A 23 10.77 -13.32 -8.54
N ASP A 24 10.85 -14.65 -8.56
CA ASP A 24 9.90 -15.50 -9.27
C ASP A 24 8.58 -15.39 -8.51
N VAL A 25 7.87 -14.28 -8.71
CA VAL A 25 6.56 -14.05 -8.14
C VAL A 25 5.74 -15.22 -8.66
N PRO A 26 5.21 -16.09 -7.77
CA PRO A 26 4.40 -17.21 -8.21
C PRO A 26 3.36 -16.68 -9.19
N LYS A 27 3.13 -17.40 -10.29
CA LYS A 27 2.17 -17.00 -11.33
C LYS A 27 0.74 -17.07 -10.78
N LEU A 28 0.44 -16.13 -9.88
CA LEU A 28 -0.81 -15.98 -9.16
C LEU A 28 -1.86 -15.44 -10.10
N THR A 29 -3.06 -15.98 -9.98
CA THR A 29 -4.26 -15.37 -10.56
C THR A 29 -5.14 -14.79 -9.44
N PRO A 30 -6.12 -13.92 -9.78
CA PRO A 30 -7.04 -13.38 -8.78
C PRO A 30 -7.81 -14.44 -7.99
N GLU A 31 -7.95 -15.65 -8.53
CA GLU A 31 -8.61 -16.81 -7.90
C GLU A 31 -7.79 -17.38 -6.73
N ASP A 32 -6.47 -17.28 -6.80
CA ASP A 32 -5.56 -17.79 -5.76
C ASP A 32 -5.58 -16.94 -4.49
N ILE A 33 -5.96 -15.66 -4.60
CA ILE A 33 -6.04 -14.75 -3.44
C ILE A 33 -7.31 -15.07 -2.64
N PRO A 34 -7.20 -15.54 -1.36
CA PRO A 34 -8.36 -15.89 -0.56
C PRO A 34 -9.30 -14.71 -0.35
N THR A 35 -10.58 -14.98 -0.14
CA THR A 35 -11.54 -13.92 0.19
C THR A 35 -11.53 -13.62 1.69
N ALA A 36 -11.87 -12.40 2.10
CA ALA A 36 -12.04 -12.09 3.52
C ALA A 36 -13.05 -13.03 4.21
N LYS A 37 -14.14 -13.41 3.51
CA LYS A 37 -15.15 -14.36 4.01
C LYS A 37 -14.60 -15.75 4.27
N SER A 38 -13.53 -16.15 3.58
CA SER A 38 -12.90 -17.46 3.79
C SER A 38 -12.14 -17.58 5.11
N GLY A 39 -11.88 -16.46 5.80
CA GLY A 39 -11.05 -16.42 7.00
C GLY A 39 -9.53 -16.52 6.73
N LYS A 40 -9.12 -16.90 5.52
CA LYS A 40 -7.71 -17.17 5.17
C LYS A 40 -6.95 -15.99 4.56
N PHE A 41 -7.64 -14.87 4.32
CA PHE A 41 -7.02 -13.74 3.63
C PHE A 41 -5.89 -13.09 4.44
N ASN A 42 -6.08 -12.95 5.75
CA ASN A 42 -5.09 -12.31 6.60
C ASN A 42 -3.80 -13.15 6.64
N ASP A 43 -3.91 -14.46 6.83
CA ASP A 43 -2.76 -15.39 6.78
C ASP A 43 -2.02 -15.28 5.45
N PHE A 44 -2.75 -15.25 4.32
CA PHE A 44 -2.16 -15.04 3.00
C PHE A 44 -1.37 -13.73 2.94
N PHE A 45 -1.98 -12.59 3.29
CA PHE A 45 -1.31 -11.29 3.24
C PHE A 45 -0.09 -11.22 4.20
N ASN A 46 -0.24 -11.79 5.39
CA ASN A 46 0.80 -11.80 6.41
C ASN A 46 1.98 -12.69 6.00
N SER A 47 1.73 -13.78 5.24
CA SER A 47 2.77 -14.69 4.74
C SER A 47 3.66 -14.11 3.63
N LEU A 48 3.18 -13.11 2.89
CA LEU A 48 3.97 -12.46 1.83
C LEU A 48 5.16 -11.72 2.45
N SER A 49 6.31 -11.76 1.82
CA SER A 49 7.38 -10.79 2.03
C SER A 49 7.04 -9.43 1.40
N VAL A 50 7.84 -8.41 1.70
CA VAL A 50 7.71 -7.09 1.06
C VAL A 50 7.89 -7.21 -0.45
N ASP A 51 8.94 -7.90 -0.90
CA ASP A 51 9.27 -8.05 -2.32
C ASP A 51 8.20 -8.83 -3.10
N GLU A 52 7.63 -9.87 -2.50
CA GLU A 52 6.51 -10.62 -3.11
C GLU A 52 5.28 -9.73 -3.24
N LEU A 53 4.92 -8.97 -2.20
CA LEU A 53 3.78 -8.06 -2.26
C LEU A 53 4.01 -6.98 -3.31
N ASP A 54 5.20 -6.38 -3.39
CA ASP A 54 5.56 -5.39 -4.41
C ASP A 54 5.49 -5.97 -5.83
N GLY A 55 5.96 -7.21 -6.01
CA GLY A 55 5.83 -7.96 -7.25
C GLY A 55 4.37 -8.14 -7.67
N ILE A 56 3.53 -8.61 -6.75
CA ILE A 56 2.07 -8.77 -6.96
C ILE A 56 1.40 -7.42 -7.23
N TRP A 57 1.84 -6.35 -6.56
CA TRP A 57 1.22 -5.01 -6.65
C TRP A 57 1.32 -4.37 -8.03
N LYS A 58 2.28 -4.81 -8.85
CA LYS A 58 2.45 -4.40 -10.26
C LYS A 58 1.31 -4.88 -11.15
N ASP A 59 0.68 -6.02 -10.83
CA ASP A 59 -0.48 -6.51 -11.54
C ASP A 59 -1.77 -5.84 -11.02
N LYS A 60 -2.46 -5.13 -11.91
CA LYS A 60 -3.67 -4.35 -11.57
C LYS A 60 -4.83 -5.23 -11.09
N ALA A 61 -4.99 -6.44 -11.61
CA ALA A 61 -6.07 -7.34 -11.23
C ALA A 61 -5.82 -7.96 -9.85
N LEU A 62 -4.59 -8.42 -9.59
CA LEU A 62 -4.18 -8.95 -8.29
C LEU A 62 -4.23 -7.85 -7.22
N ARG A 63 -3.67 -6.68 -7.50
CA ARG A 63 -3.76 -5.50 -6.62
C ARG A 63 -5.20 -5.20 -6.24
N LYS A 64 -6.10 -5.05 -7.21
CA LYS A 64 -7.53 -4.78 -6.93
C LYS A 64 -8.17 -5.87 -6.06
N LYS A 65 -7.78 -7.13 -6.25
CA LYS A 65 -8.29 -8.26 -5.45
C LYS A 65 -7.83 -8.15 -4.00
N ILE A 66 -6.55 -7.89 -3.75
CA ILE A 66 -5.98 -7.66 -2.40
C ILE A 66 -6.64 -6.45 -1.76
N GLU A 67 -6.68 -5.32 -2.46
CA GLU A 67 -7.28 -4.10 -1.93
C GLU A 67 -8.74 -4.34 -1.50
N ARG A 68 -9.52 -5.07 -2.30
CA ARG A 68 -10.90 -5.43 -1.94
C ARG A 68 -10.99 -6.26 -0.66
N GLN A 69 -10.02 -7.15 -0.41
CA GLN A 69 -10.04 -8.00 0.78
C GLN A 69 -9.62 -7.23 2.03
N LEU A 70 -8.67 -6.30 1.92
CA LEU A 70 -8.30 -5.39 3.01
C LEU A 70 -9.45 -4.45 3.37
N ARG A 71 -10.26 -3.99 2.39
CA ARG A 71 -11.44 -3.16 2.65
C ARG A 71 -12.66 -3.91 3.15
N ALA A 72 -12.61 -5.24 3.30
CA ALA A 72 -13.77 -6.02 3.74
C ALA A 72 -13.86 -6.07 5.29
N PRO A 73 -15.07 -6.01 5.88
CA PRO A 73 -16.32 -5.56 5.25
C PRO A 73 -16.26 -4.06 4.92
N GLY A 74 -17.09 -3.61 3.96
CA GLY A 74 -17.20 -2.20 3.61
C GLY A 74 -17.92 -1.36 4.68
N GLY A 75 -18.02 -0.04 4.45
CA GLY A 75 -18.64 0.89 5.40
C GLY A 75 -17.69 1.44 6.46
N LEU A 76 -16.39 1.16 6.32
CA LEU A 76 -15.34 1.62 7.23
C LEU A 76 -14.35 2.49 6.44
N HIS A 77 -13.90 3.58 7.03
CA HIS A 77 -12.81 4.41 6.54
C HIS A 77 -11.46 3.82 6.96
N GLU A 78 -10.57 3.64 6.00
CA GLU A 78 -9.22 3.13 6.25
C GLU A 78 -8.23 4.27 6.57
N TRP A 79 -7.67 4.27 7.79
CA TRP A 79 -6.58 5.18 8.16
C TRP A 79 -5.23 4.70 7.59
N HIS A 80 -5.04 3.39 7.53
CA HIS A 80 -4.04 2.75 6.69
C HIS A 80 -4.60 2.62 5.27
N LEU A 81 -4.45 3.68 4.47
CA LEU A 81 -5.05 3.72 3.13
C LEU A 81 -4.58 2.51 2.30
N VAL A 82 -5.53 1.63 1.98
CA VAL A 82 -5.27 0.33 1.33
C VAL A 82 -4.54 0.45 -0.02
N SER A 83 -4.61 1.61 -0.68
CA SER A 83 -3.83 1.91 -1.90
C SER A 83 -2.30 1.99 -1.67
N ARG A 84 -1.87 1.96 -0.40
CA ARG A 84 -0.47 1.94 0.06
C ARG A 84 -0.15 0.71 0.90
N ALA A 85 -0.88 -0.39 0.75
CA ALA A 85 -0.60 -1.63 1.48
C ALA A 85 0.87 -2.10 1.42
N PRO A 86 1.62 -1.94 0.30
CA PRO A 86 3.05 -2.29 0.30
C PRO A 86 3.88 -1.45 1.27
N GLN A 87 3.60 -0.14 1.40
CA GLN A 87 4.29 0.72 2.36
C GLN A 87 4.03 0.25 3.81
N PHE A 88 2.80 -0.13 4.12
CA PHE A 88 2.45 -0.68 5.42
C PHE A 88 3.10 -2.04 5.66
N LYS A 89 3.21 -2.89 4.63
CA LYS A 89 3.94 -4.15 4.72
C LYS A 89 5.43 -3.94 4.97
N PHE A 90 6.03 -2.95 4.31
CA PHE A 90 7.43 -2.55 4.56
C PHE A 90 7.65 -2.06 6.00
N TRP A 91 6.63 -1.45 6.61
CA TRP A 91 6.63 -1.09 8.02
C TRP A 91 6.18 -2.20 8.98
N ASP A 92 6.11 -3.45 8.49
CA ASP A 92 5.72 -4.64 9.26
C ASP A 92 4.28 -4.62 9.80
N ASN A 93 3.38 -3.89 9.15
CA ASN A 93 1.97 -3.92 9.50
C ASN A 93 1.26 -5.18 8.98
N THR A 94 0.50 -5.80 9.87
CA THR A 94 -0.35 -6.96 9.58
C THR A 94 -1.66 -6.58 8.89
N ALA A 95 -2.31 -7.55 8.23
CA ALA A 95 -3.65 -7.38 7.68
C ALA A 95 -4.68 -6.99 8.76
N GLU A 96 -4.55 -7.55 9.97
CA GLU A 96 -5.34 -7.21 11.15
C GLU A 96 -5.19 -5.73 11.49
N GLN A 97 -3.97 -5.21 11.63
CA GLN A 97 -3.75 -3.80 11.94
C GLN A 97 -4.39 -2.87 10.90
N ILE A 98 -4.25 -3.18 9.61
CA ILE A 98 -4.86 -2.40 8.52
C ILE A 98 -6.40 -2.44 8.60
N LYS A 99 -6.98 -3.58 9.02
CA LYS A 99 -8.43 -3.82 9.05
C LYS A 99 -9.11 -3.43 10.35
N ASP A 100 -8.43 -3.48 11.47
CA ASP A 100 -9.05 -3.25 12.78
C ASP A 100 -8.91 -1.78 13.18
N LEU A 101 -7.88 -1.10 12.68
CA LEU A 101 -7.67 0.34 12.86
C LEU A 101 -8.41 1.15 11.79
N ARG A 102 -9.71 0.89 11.67
CA ARG A 102 -10.64 1.62 10.80
C ARG A 102 -11.78 2.22 11.63
N THR A 103 -12.45 3.23 11.09
CA THR A 103 -13.59 3.88 11.74
C THR A 103 -14.83 3.77 10.85
N ALA A 104 -16.03 3.65 11.41
CA ALA A 104 -17.25 3.70 10.60
C ALA A 104 -17.31 5.01 9.80
N ILE A 105 -17.64 4.93 8.51
CA ILE A 105 -17.65 6.14 7.65
C ILE A 105 -18.61 7.22 8.14
N SER A 106 -19.68 6.83 8.85
CA SER A 106 -20.66 7.75 9.47
C SER A 106 -20.04 8.61 10.57
N ASP A 107 -18.97 8.14 11.19
CA ASP A 107 -18.35 8.76 12.35
C ASP A 107 -17.14 9.63 11.92
N VAL A 108 -16.75 9.55 10.65
CA VAL A 108 -15.67 10.36 10.08
C VAL A 108 -16.22 11.70 9.59
N LYS A 109 -15.99 12.74 10.41
CA LYS A 109 -16.36 14.12 10.12
C LYS A 109 -15.15 15.02 10.10
N PHE A 110 -15.10 15.89 9.09
CA PHE A 110 -14.03 16.84 8.89
C PHE A 110 -14.41 18.23 9.38
N VAL A 111 -13.44 19.02 9.86
CA VAL A 111 -13.67 20.41 10.32
C VAL A 111 -13.00 21.47 9.44
N ASN A 112 -11.91 21.16 8.73
CA ASN A 112 -11.10 22.14 7.98
C ASN A 112 -10.80 21.77 6.52
N PRO A 113 -11.74 21.92 5.56
CA PRO A 113 -13.10 22.46 5.73
C PRO A 113 -14.06 21.42 6.33
N LYS A 114 -15.22 21.91 6.80
CA LYS A 114 -16.31 21.05 7.28
C LYS A 114 -16.75 20.08 6.20
N GLY A 115 -16.96 18.82 6.59
CA GLY A 115 -17.22 17.76 5.62
C GLY A 115 -17.47 16.40 6.26
N VAL A 116 -17.71 15.41 5.41
CA VAL A 116 -17.93 14.02 5.80
C VAL A 116 -17.22 13.10 4.82
N HIS A 117 -17.03 11.85 5.22
CA HIS A 117 -16.49 10.82 4.33
C HIS A 117 -17.30 10.70 3.02
N GLY A 118 -16.62 10.70 1.88
CA GLY A 118 -17.25 10.63 0.54
C GLY A 118 -17.94 11.92 0.08
N GLY A 119 -18.00 12.93 0.93
CA GLY A 119 -18.61 14.22 0.65
C GLY A 119 -17.59 15.35 0.52
N LEU A 120 -18.05 16.57 0.81
CA LEU A 120 -17.22 17.78 0.80
C LEU A 120 -15.97 17.59 1.66
N GLY A 121 -14.81 18.01 1.17
CA GLY A 121 -13.54 17.93 1.89
C GLY A 121 -12.91 16.54 1.96
N SER A 122 -13.59 15.47 1.52
CA SER A 122 -13.08 14.09 1.55
C SER A 122 -11.84 13.91 0.68
N THR A 123 -11.88 14.37 -0.57
CA THR A 123 -10.72 14.27 -1.48
C THR A 123 -9.48 14.95 -0.92
N LYS A 124 -9.65 16.13 -0.31
CA LYS A 124 -8.55 16.86 0.35
C LYS A 124 -8.00 16.06 1.53
N ALA A 125 -8.87 15.50 2.38
CA ALA A 125 -8.47 14.67 3.51
C ALA A 125 -7.67 13.45 3.05
N HIS A 126 -8.14 12.73 2.02
CA HIS A 126 -7.42 11.58 1.47
C HIS A 126 -6.06 11.95 0.89
N ASN A 127 -5.95 13.06 0.16
CA ASN A 127 -4.67 13.51 -0.40
C ASN A 127 -3.67 13.90 0.69
N GLU A 128 -4.13 14.53 1.77
CA GLU A 128 -3.27 14.86 2.92
C GLU A 128 -2.79 13.59 3.64
N LEU A 129 -3.67 12.60 3.85
CA LEU A 129 -3.29 11.31 4.44
C LEU A 129 -2.29 10.55 3.56
N LEU A 130 -2.51 10.53 2.24
CA LEU A 130 -1.55 9.97 1.29
C LEU A 130 -0.18 10.65 1.41
N ALA A 131 -0.15 11.99 1.47
CA ALA A 131 1.11 12.72 1.64
C ALA A 131 1.81 12.37 2.96
N ILE A 132 1.08 12.15 4.06
CA ILE A 132 1.65 11.72 5.33
C ILE A 132 2.26 10.32 5.22
N ILE A 133 1.55 9.37 4.60
CA ILE A 133 2.06 8.01 4.39
C ILE A 133 3.33 8.06 3.52
N ASP A 134 3.24 8.69 2.35
CA ASP A 134 4.29 8.68 1.32
C ASP A 134 5.57 9.42 1.75
N SER A 135 5.52 10.27 2.78
CA SER A 135 6.67 11.03 3.28
C SER A 135 7.12 10.64 4.68
N SER A 136 6.55 9.60 5.29
CA SER A 136 7.00 9.10 6.59
C SER A 136 8.08 8.03 6.40
N GLY A 137 9.15 8.09 7.19
CA GLY A 137 10.23 7.10 7.09
C GLY A 137 9.88 5.75 7.72
N ASP A 138 9.03 5.76 8.73
CA ASP A 138 8.64 4.59 9.52
C ASP A 138 7.19 4.72 10.04
N TYR A 139 6.67 3.63 10.60
CA TYR A 139 5.30 3.57 11.13
C TYR A 139 5.07 4.54 12.29
N GLY A 140 6.04 4.69 13.21
CA GLY A 140 5.90 5.59 14.35
C GLY A 140 5.76 7.06 13.93
N THR A 141 6.54 7.45 12.92
CA THR A 141 6.47 8.77 12.28
C THR A 141 5.13 8.97 11.58
N PHE A 142 4.63 7.96 10.86
CA PHE A 142 3.29 7.98 10.27
C PHE A 142 2.22 8.21 11.36
N VAL A 143 2.20 7.42 12.44
CA VAL A 143 1.21 7.53 13.52
C VAL A 143 1.27 8.90 14.20
N ARG A 144 2.46 9.43 14.48
CA ARG A 144 2.63 10.78 15.05
C ARG A 144 2.06 11.86 14.14
N ARG A 145 2.36 11.81 12.85
CA ARG A 145 1.88 12.79 11.88
C ARG A 145 0.39 12.65 11.62
N LEU A 146 -0.15 11.43 11.66
CA LEU A 146 -1.58 11.16 11.61
C LEU A 146 -2.30 11.81 12.79
N ASN A 147 -1.77 11.72 14.01
CA ASN A 147 -2.37 12.35 15.19
C ASN A 147 -2.39 13.88 15.07
N ASN A 148 -1.29 14.48 14.62
CA ASN A 148 -1.23 15.93 14.37
C ASN A 148 -2.25 16.36 13.30
N TRP A 149 -2.35 15.59 12.22
CA TRP A 149 -3.35 15.83 11.16
C TRP A 149 -4.77 15.66 11.70
N ALA A 150 -5.03 14.64 12.52
CA ALA A 150 -6.34 14.38 13.10
C ALA A 150 -6.78 15.52 14.02
N HIS A 151 -5.89 16.06 14.85
CA HIS A 151 -6.15 17.23 15.69
C HIS A 151 -6.65 18.43 14.86
N TYR A 152 -6.09 18.63 13.67
CA TYR A 152 -6.48 19.72 12.77
C TYR A 152 -7.70 19.39 11.89
N ARG A 153 -7.90 18.13 11.47
CA ARG A 153 -8.88 17.78 10.43
C ARG A 153 -10.13 17.09 10.92
N LEU A 154 -10.12 16.40 12.05
CA LEU A 154 -11.25 15.60 12.53
C LEU A 154 -12.06 16.32 13.60
N GLU A 155 -13.39 16.19 13.53
CA GLU A 155 -14.25 16.51 14.68
C GLU A 155 -13.90 15.55 15.83
N GLY A 156 -13.54 16.10 17.01
CA GLY A 156 -13.03 15.30 18.14
C GLY A 156 -11.51 15.07 18.14
N GLY A 157 -10.79 15.59 17.13
CA GLY A 157 -9.33 15.55 17.09
C GLY A 157 -8.76 14.13 17.08
N THR A 158 -7.71 13.88 17.86
CA THR A 158 -7.07 12.55 17.98
C THR A 158 -8.01 11.49 18.56
N SER A 159 -8.96 11.88 19.42
CA SER A 159 -9.95 10.95 20.01
C SER A 159 -10.87 10.32 18.96
N ALA A 160 -10.98 10.92 17.76
CA ALA A 160 -11.74 10.37 16.64
C ALA A 160 -11.01 9.23 15.90
N LEU A 161 -9.72 9.03 16.16
CA LEU A 161 -8.97 7.87 15.67
C LEU A 161 -9.31 6.62 16.51
N PRO A 162 -9.18 5.40 15.94
CA PRO A 162 -9.19 4.16 16.70
C PRO A 162 -8.12 4.15 17.79
N GLU A 163 -8.38 3.47 18.91
CA GLU A 163 -7.49 3.48 20.09
C GLU A 163 -6.04 3.11 19.77
N GLY A 164 -5.81 2.08 18.95
CA GLY A 164 -4.46 1.67 18.54
C GLY A 164 -3.71 2.66 17.63
N LEU A 165 -4.33 3.77 17.24
CA LEU A 165 -3.70 4.88 16.52
C LEU A 165 -3.58 6.15 17.36
N ARG A 166 -4.07 6.17 18.59
CA ARG A 166 -3.99 7.36 19.45
C ARG A 166 -2.62 7.42 20.13
N ILE A 167 -2.03 8.60 20.15
CA ILE A 167 -0.89 8.89 21.02
C ILE A 167 -1.43 9.65 22.24
N SER A 168 -1.21 9.09 23.42
CA SER A 168 -1.52 9.68 24.73
C SER A 168 -0.56 10.80 25.10
#